data_AF-A0A8S4R243-F1
#
_entry.id   AF-A0A8S4R243-F1
#
_cell.length_a   1.000
_cell.length_b   1.000
_cell.length_c   1.000
_cell.angle_alpha   90.00
_cell.angle_beta   90.00
_cell.angle_gamma   90.00
#
_symmetry.space_group_name_H-M   'P 1'
#
loop_
_entity.id
_entity.type
_entity.pdbx_description
1 polymer ?
#
loop_
_entity_poly.entity_id
_entity_poly.type
_entity_poly.pdbx_seq_one_letter_code
_entity_poly.pdbx_strand_id
1 'polypeptide(L)'
;MEALKRSLNEINDHFNARMAEFQKELKGAIPATSPTSNINSQFGAFRSFVLTALENLQLQVELLARQQDEIEMRPRKKILLVHGVAESDKDEPSALVCKFLSGHLKV
;
A
#
# COMPACT_ATOMS: atom_id res chain seq x y z
N MET A 1 -4.42 -5.99 11.94
CA MET A 1 -3.84 -4.72 12.43
C MET A 1 -2.60 -4.92 13.29
N GLU A 2 -2.59 -5.82 14.26
CA GLU A 2 -1.40 -6.07 15.11
C GLU A 2 -0.14 -6.49 14.33
N ALA A 3 -0.26 -7.37 13.33
CA ALA A 3 0.87 -7.77 12.49
C ALA A 3 1.45 -6.61 11.65
N LEU A 4 0.59 -5.70 11.18
CA LEU A 4 1.00 -4.49 10.45
C LEU A 4 1.71 -3.51 11.39
N LYS A 5 1.15 -3.31 12.59
CA LYS A 5 1.76 -2.46 13.63
C LYS A 5 3.14 -2.97 14.02
N ARG A 6 3.29 -4.29 14.11
CA ARG A 6 4.58 -4.94 14.37
C ARG A 6 5.58 -4.70 13.22
N SER A 7 5.15 -4.88 11.97
CA SER A 7 5.98 -4.61 10.79
C SER A 7 6.41 -3.15 10.68
N LEU A 8 5.52 -2.20 10.97
CA LEU A 8 5.85 -0.77 11.00
C LEU A 8 6.84 -0.42 12.11
N ASN A 9 6.70 -1.02 13.29
CA ASN A 9 7.64 -0.84 14.39
C ASN A 9 9.02 -1.43 14.05
N GLU A 10 9.07 -2.62 13.45
CA GLU A 10 10.33 -3.26 13.01
C GLU A 10 11.05 -2.42 11.96
N ILE A 11 10.31 -1.78 11.04
CA ILE A 11 10.88 -0.87 10.03
C ILE A 11 11.39 0.41 10.68
N ASN A 12 10.64 0.99 11.63
CA ASN A 12 11.08 2.16 12.37
C ASN A 12 12.36 1.88 13.17
N ASP A 13 12.42 0.72 13.83
CA ASP A 13 13.60 0.29 14.58
C ASP A 13 14.80 0.08 13.65
N HIS A 14 14.60 -0.57 12.50
CA HIS A 14 15.66 -0.77 11.50
C HIS A 14 16.14 0.56 10.88
N PHE A 15 15.23 1.50 10.63
CA PHE A 15 15.54 2.84 10.15
C PHE A 15 16.39 3.61 11.17
N ASN A 16 15.97 3.63 12.44
CA ASN A 16 16.69 4.32 13.50
C ASN A 16 18.07 3.70 13.76
N ALA A 17 18.18 2.37 13.69
CA ALA A 17 19.45 1.67 13.83
C ALA A 17 20.43 2.04 12.69
N ARG A 18 19.97 1.98 11.44
CA ARG A 18 20.78 2.38 10.26
C ARG A 18 21.17 3.86 10.31
N MET A 19 20.29 4.74 10.78
CA MET A 19 20.57 6.16 10.93
C MET A 19 21.60 6.43 12.03
N ALA A 20 21.51 5.73 13.17
CA ALA A 20 22.47 5.82 14.25
C ALA A 20 23.86 5.31 13.83
N GLU A 21 23.91 4.22 13.05
CA GLU A 21 25.14 3.69 12.48
C GLU A 21 25.77 4.68 11.50
N PHE A 22 24.98 5.24 10.58
CA PHE A 22 25.43 6.28 9.66
C PHE A 22 25.97 7.52 10.39
N GLN A 23 25.27 8.00 11.42
CA GLN A 23 25.73 9.13 12.24
C GLN A 23 27.04 8.83 12.99
N LYS A 24 27.26 7.58 13.41
CA LYS A 24 28.48 7.14 14.08
C LYS A 24 29.66 7.12 13.10
N GLU A 25 29.46 6.60 11.89
CA GLU A 25 30.47 6.62 10.82
C GLU A 25 30.85 8.06 10.42
N LEU A 26 29.85 8.95 10.35
CA LEU A 26 30.04 10.35 9.99
C LEU A 26 30.86 11.12 11.05
N LYS A 27 30.63 10.85 12.33
CA LYS A 27 31.42 11.44 13.44
C LYS A 27 32.84 10.88 13.54
N GLY A 28 33.05 9.62 13.14
CA GLY A 28 34.37 8.97 13.14
C GLY A 28 35.28 9.44 11.99
N ALA A 29 34.71 10.08 10.97
CA ALA A 29 35.41 10.44 9.74
C ALA A 29 35.89 11.90 9.70
N ILE A 30 36.65 12.38 10.71
CA ILE A 30 37.47 13.59 10.55
C ILE A 30 38.82 13.41 11.29
N PRO A 31 39.99 13.71 10.67
CA PRO A 31 40.21 14.27 9.34
C PRO A 31 41.05 13.37 8.42
N ALA A 32 40.60 13.14 7.18
CA ALA A 32 41.47 12.64 6.11
C ALA A 32 41.44 13.60 4.91
N THR A 33 42.61 14.18 4.63
CA THR A 33 43.22 14.72 3.40
C THR A 33 42.42 15.28 2.21
N SER A 34 41.12 15.02 2.02
CA SER A 34 40.28 15.74 1.04
C SER A 34 38.81 15.72 1.46
N PRO A 35 38.20 16.87 1.79
CA PRO A 35 36.81 16.96 2.27
C PRO A 35 35.75 16.49 1.26
N THR A 36 36.08 16.47 -0.03
CA THR A 36 35.10 16.30 -1.12
C THR A 36 34.84 14.85 -1.50
N SER A 37 35.81 13.93 -1.32
CA SER A 37 35.62 12.51 -1.63
C SER A 37 34.72 11.79 -0.62
N ASN A 38 34.82 12.17 0.66
CA ASN A 38 34.01 11.61 1.75
C ASN A 38 32.54 12.08 1.70
N ILE A 39 32.29 13.31 1.24
CA ILE A 39 30.92 13.82 1.04
C ILE A 39 30.18 13.05 -0.05
N ASN A 40 30.85 12.70 -1.15
CA ASN A 40 30.22 11.97 -2.24
C ASN A 40 29.83 10.54 -1.86
N SER A 41 30.67 9.83 -1.09
CA SER A 41 30.33 8.49 -0.60
C SER A 41 29.18 8.54 0.41
N GLN A 42 29.20 9.50 1.34
CA GLN A 42 28.12 9.69 2.32
C GLN A 42 26.80 10.08 1.65
N PHE A 43 26.82 10.96 0.66
CA PHE A 43 25.63 11.33 -0.10
C PHE A 43 25.08 10.15 -0.91
N GLY A 44 25.96 9.33 -1.50
CA GLY A 44 25.56 8.09 -2.19
C GLY A 44 24.85 7.11 -1.27
N ALA A 45 25.39 6.87 -0.07
CA ALA A 45 24.79 6.01 0.94
C ALA A 45 23.43 6.55 1.43
N PHE A 46 23.36 7.85 1.73
CA PHE A 46 22.11 8.51 2.13
C PHE A 46 21.04 8.44 1.04
N ARG A 47 21.41 8.72 -0.22
CA ARG A 47 20.50 8.65 -1.36
C ARG A 47 19.95 7.23 -1.54
N SER A 48 20.81 6.22 -1.48
CA SER A 48 20.37 4.82 -1.59
C SER A 48 19.40 4.46 -0.47
N PHE A 49 19.69 4.90 0.75
CA PHE A 49 18.83 4.67 1.90
C PHE A 49 17.45 5.31 1.75
N VAL A 50 17.39 6.59 1.33
CA VAL A 50 16.12 7.29 1.11
C VAL A 50 15.30 6.62 0.01
N LEU A 51 15.94 6.21 -1.09
CA LEU A 51 15.26 5.51 -2.17
C LEU A 51 14.69 4.16 -1.69
N THR A 52 15.48 3.37 -0.97
CA THR A 52 15.01 2.10 -0.40
C THR A 52 13.86 2.30 0.61
N ALA A 53 13.90 3.37 1.41
CA ALA A 53 12.81 3.69 2.32
C ALA A 53 11.51 4.05 1.57
N LEU A 54 11.61 4.82 0.48
CA LEU A 54 10.47 5.18 -0.37
C LEU A 54 9.89 3.96 -1.11
N GLU A 55 10.74 3.09 -1.64
CA GLU A 55 10.33 1.83 -2.29
C GLU A 55 9.56 0.94 -1.29
N ASN A 56 10.08 0.79 -0.07
CA ASN A 56 9.41 0.02 0.97
C ASN A 56 8.07 0.63 1.39
N LEU A 57 7.96 1.96 1.43
CA LEU A 57 6.70 2.64 1.72
C LEU A 57 5.68 2.42 0.59
N GLN A 58 6.12 2.50 -0.67
CA GLN A 58 5.28 2.23 -1.82
C GLN A 58 4.70 0.82 -1.79
N LEU A 59 5.54 -0.18 -1.51
CA LEU A 59 5.09 -1.59 -1.40
C LEU A 59 4.07 -1.78 -0.28
N GLN A 60 4.25 -1.10 0.85
CA GLN A 60 3.29 -1.16 1.96
C GLN A 60 1.94 -0.53 1.60
N VAL A 61 1.95 0.61 0.91
CA VAL A 61 0.73 1.27 0.44
C VAL A 61 -0.02 0.38 -0.55
N GLU A 62 0.70 -0.26 -1.48
CA GLU A 62 0.10 -1.18 -2.44
C GLU A 62 -0.53 -2.41 -1.77
N LEU A 63 0.15 -2.98 -0.78
CA LEU A 63 -0.37 -4.09 0.01
C LEU A 63 -1.64 -3.70 0.79
N LEU A 64 -1.65 -2.50 1.37
CA LEU A 64 -2.82 -1.97 2.07
C LEU A 64 -4.00 -1.74 1.14
N ALA A 65 -3.76 -1.17 -0.05
CA ALA A 65 -4.81 -0.96 -1.05
C ALA A 65 -5.45 -2.29 -1.45
N ARG A 66 -4.63 -3.31 -1.72
CA ARG A 66 -5.13 -4.65 -2.05
C ARG A 66 -5.92 -5.28 -0.90
N GLN A 67 -5.46 -5.15 0.33
CA GLN A 67 -6.17 -5.68 1.49
C GLN A 67 -7.51 -4.98 1.71
N GLN A 68 -7.56 -3.67 1.51
CA GLN A 68 -8.79 -2.89 1.58
C GLN A 68 -9.81 -3.38 0.53
N ASP A 69 -9.38 -3.55 -0.71
CA ASP A 69 -10.23 -4.10 -1.77
C ASP A 69 -10.74 -5.50 -1.42
N GLU A 70 -9.89 -6.38 -0.89
CA GLU A 70 -10.32 -7.71 -0.46
C GLU A 70 -11.34 -7.66 0.68
N ILE A 71 -11.18 -6.74 1.64
CA ILE A 71 -12.13 -6.54 2.74
C ILE A 71 -13.46 -6.02 2.21
N GLU A 72 -13.46 -5.10 1.25
CA GLU A 72 -14.68 -4.55 0.66
C GLU A 72 -15.39 -5.53 -0.27
N MET A 73 -14.65 -6.32 -1.03
CA MET A 73 -15.19 -7.27 -2.01
C MET A 73 -15.64 -8.58 -1.36
N ARG A 74 -15.04 -9.01 -0.25
CA ARG A 74 -15.41 -10.22 0.49
C ARG A 74 -16.89 -10.29 0.90
N PRO A 75 -17.52 -9.24 1.47
CA PRO A 75 -18.95 -9.25 1.76
C PRO A 75 -19.81 -9.17 0.48
N ARG A 76 -19.29 -8.56 -0.59
CA ARG A 76 -19.99 -8.40 -1.88
C ARG A 76 -20.00 -9.66 -2.76
N LYS A 77 -19.34 -10.75 -2.35
CA LYS A 77 -19.20 -11.99 -3.12
C LYS A 77 -20.51 -12.69 -3.56
N LYS A 78 -21.65 -12.34 -2.96
CA LYS A 78 -22.98 -12.88 -3.32
C LYS A 78 -23.93 -11.80 -3.84
N ILE A 79 -23.41 -10.62 -4.16
CA ILE A 79 -24.19 -9.50 -4.69
C ILE A 79 -24.02 -9.49 -6.20
N LEU A 80 -25.14 -9.50 -6.92
CA LEU A 80 -25.18 -9.28 -8.36
C LEU A 80 -25.70 -7.85 -8.60
N LEU A 81 -24.90 -7.04 -9.29
CA LEU A 81 -25.33 -5.71 -9.73
C LEU A 81 -25.93 -5.83 -11.12
N VAL A 82 -27.22 -5.49 -11.24
CA VAL A 82 -27.94 -5.47 -12.53
C VAL A 82 -28.08 -4.01 -12.95
N HIS A 83 -27.55 -3.66 -14.12
CA HIS A 83 -27.62 -2.31 -14.68
C HIS A 83 -28.54 -2.25 -15.90
N GLY A 84 -29.01 -1.04 -16.25
CA GLY A 84 -29.83 -0.83 -17.45
C GLY A 84 -31.31 -1.24 -17.29
N VAL A 85 -31.78 -1.33 -16.05
CA VAL A 85 -33.20 -1.54 -15.74
C VAL A 85 -33.88 -0.17 -15.67
N ALA A 86 -34.98 0.02 -16.39
CA ALA A 86 -35.74 1.27 -16.34
C ALA A 86 -36.33 1.49 -14.95
N GLU A 87 -36.21 2.71 -14.43
CA GLU A 87 -36.77 3.10 -13.13
C GLU A 87 -38.29 3.15 -13.19
N SER A 88 -38.96 2.64 -12.16
CA SER A 88 -40.41 2.56 -12.05
C SER A 88 -40.82 2.69 -10.58
N ASP A 89 -41.64 3.69 -10.25
CA ASP A 89 -42.04 4.02 -8.87
C ASP A 89 -42.96 2.96 -8.23
N LYS A 90 -43.42 1.97 -9.01
CA LYS A 90 -44.44 1.00 -8.58
C LYS A 90 -43.95 -0.45 -8.54
N ASP A 91 -42.73 -0.72 -8.98
CA ASP A 91 -42.24 -2.08 -9.10
C ASP A 91 -41.49 -2.54 -7.86
N GLU A 92 -41.82 -3.75 -7.41
CA GLU A 92 -41.01 -4.46 -6.43
C GLU A 92 -39.67 -4.85 -7.08
N PRO A 93 -38.51 -4.42 -6.55
CA PRO A 93 -37.20 -4.69 -7.16
C PRO A 93 -36.94 -6.17 -7.43
N SER A 94 -37.41 -7.04 -6.53
CA SER A 94 -37.31 -8.50 -6.64
C SER A 94 -38.00 -9.04 -7.90
N ALA A 95 -39.24 -8.61 -8.15
CA ALA A 95 -40.04 -9.06 -9.27
C ALA A 95 -39.47 -8.58 -10.61
N LEU A 96 -38.98 -7.34 -10.63
CA LEU A 96 -38.34 -6.72 -11.80
C LEU A 96 -37.06 -7.46 -12.18
N VAL A 97 -36.20 -7.79 -11.20
CA VAL A 97 -34.98 -8.56 -11.42
C VAL A 97 -35.28 -9.96 -11.93
N CYS A 98 -36.25 -10.67 -11.34
CA CYS A 98 -36.65 -12.00 -11.82
C CYS A 98 -37.13 -11.97 -13.28
N LYS A 99 -38.01 -11.02 -13.64
CA LYS A 99 -38.50 -10.86 -15.02
C LYS A 99 -37.36 -10.55 -15.99
N PHE A 100 -36.45 -9.66 -15.60
CA PHE A 100 -35.29 -9.30 -16.42
C PHE A 100 -34.38 -10.50 -16.66
N LEU A 101 -34.06 -11.27 -15.61
CA LEU A 101 -33.21 -12.45 -15.70
C LEU A 101 -33.85 -13.57 -16.52
N SER A 102 -35.13 -13.89 -16.30
CA SER A 102 -35.86 -14.90 -17.08
C SER A 102 -35.91 -14.57 -18.57
N GLY A 103 -36.07 -13.28 -18.91
CA GLY A 103 -36.08 -12.83 -20.31
C GLY A 103 -34.73 -13.00 -21.04
N HIS A 104 -33.61 -12.88 -20.33
CA HIS A 104 -32.27 -12.93 -20.94
C HIS A 104 -31.58 -14.29 -20.81
N LEU A 105 -31.82 -15.03 -19.74
CA LEU A 105 -31.11 -16.27 -19.44
C LEU A 105 -31.79 -17.54 -19.98
N LYS A 106 -33.00 -17.44 -20.57
CA LYS A 106 -33.78 -18.60 -21.05
C LYS A 106 -33.88 -19.72 -20.00
N VAL A 107 -34.08 -19.36 -18.73
CA VAL A 107 -34.40 -20.29 -17.64
C VAL A 107 -35.90 -20.23 -17.37
#